data_AF-A0A5J6JFL2-F1
#
_entry.id   AF-A0A5J6JFL2-F1
#
_cell.length_a   1.000
_cell.length_b   1.000
_cell.length_c   1.000
_cell.angle_alpha   90.00
_cell.angle_beta   90.00
_cell.angle_gamma   90.00
#
_symmetry.space_group_name_H-M   'P 1'
#
loop_
_entity.id
_entity.type
_entity.pdbx_description
1 polymer ?
#
loop_
_entity_poly.entity_id
_entity_poly.type
_entity_poly.pdbx_seq_one_letter_code
_entity_poly.pdbx_strand_id
1 'polypeptide(L)'
;MTSTPAPPPPAPADLADLTERSVDTDEVARLMLAAHLERTGTPEPGPDRVRSATWTPAGARKVRRRTFVRLDIDGAPVAVAKVPLSVTDPKLARELEVLRGFPAPAPLGSPVPLDALCGGFTMTHLPGVDLPTAVAGTDGPAALWQVLRPAVERVAELHLSGGTSGRVTTADQALETAAAYVREPEFGVRHADEALRTALLAPTHGDLGPWNVRYDARDGSARVLDFEDYRATGIAAMDVVNLLVTTALPVFPDYPEHGFDWLYDQVFASDHWFRSVLGQGLDHYAALTGQHPGRVLDLLPFTCQWLIERIEAEGRDTSGLFYRTFVERYLERRPTDHHGSSHV
;
A
#
# COMPACT_ATOMS: atom_id res chain seq x y z
N MET A 1 25.04 44.94 17.45
CA MET A 1 24.23 43.72 17.22
C MET A 1 24.42 43.33 15.77
N THR A 2 25.32 42.38 15.52
CA THR A 2 25.61 41.83 14.20
C THR A 2 24.55 40.79 13.85
N SER A 3 23.81 41.04 12.78
CA SER A 3 22.80 40.13 12.23
C SER A 3 23.47 38.89 11.65
N THR A 4 23.18 37.72 12.19
CA THR A 4 23.59 36.44 11.61
C THR A 4 22.83 36.23 10.29
N PRO A 5 23.50 35.91 9.17
CA PRO A 5 22.82 35.60 7.92
C PRO A 5 21.98 34.34 8.07
N ALA A 6 20.81 34.31 7.42
CA ALA A 6 20.01 33.09 7.30
C ALA A 6 20.86 31.97 6.67
N PRO A 7 20.69 30.70 7.11
CA PRO A 7 21.38 29.58 6.51
C PRO A 7 21.03 29.47 5.01
N PRO A 8 22.00 29.06 4.17
CA PRO A 8 21.73 28.84 2.75
C PRO A 8 20.66 27.75 2.56
N PRO A 9 19.87 27.80 1.48
CA PRO A 9 18.96 26.72 1.14
C PRO A 9 19.76 25.41 0.99
N PRO A 10 19.18 24.26 1.37
CA PRO A 10 19.86 22.98 1.25
C PRO A 10 20.33 22.76 -0.20
N ALA A 11 21.59 22.31 -0.36
CA ALA A 11 22.14 21.95 -1.66
C ALA A 11 21.36 20.77 -2.27
N PRO A 12 21.22 20.71 -3.61
CA PRO A 12 20.33 19.77 -4.27
C PRO A 12 20.92 18.35 -4.23
N ALA A 13 20.46 17.55 -3.27
CA ALA A 13 20.58 16.09 -3.35
C ALA A 13 19.86 15.52 -4.60
N ASP A 14 19.00 16.32 -5.26
CA ASP A 14 18.23 15.94 -6.44
C ASP A 14 19.02 15.85 -7.75
N LEU A 15 20.18 16.52 -7.91
CA LEU A 15 20.89 16.51 -9.20
C LEU A 15 21.70 15.24 -9.45
N ALA A 16 22.25 14.60 -8.41
CA ALA A 16 22.99 13.35 -8.54
C ALA A 16 22.07 12.15 -8.87
N ASP A 17 20.80 12.24 -8.46
CA ASP A 17 19.79 11.19 -8.62
C ASP A 17 19.09 11.22 -9.99
N LEU A 18 19.43 12.20 -10.85
CA LEU A 18 19.00 12.24 -12.26
C LEU A 18 19.84 11.35 -13.18
N THR A 19 21.02 10.90 -12.72
CA THR A 19 21.86 9.95 -13.43
C THR A 19 21.52 8.54 -12.97
N GLU A 20 20.74 7.83 -13.79
CA GLU A 20 20.41 6.42 -13.53
C GLU A 20 21.67 5.57 -13.57
N ARG A 21 21.85 4.73 -12.54
CA ARG A 21 22.93 3.73 -12.54
C ARG A 21 22.57 2.58 -13.48
N SER A 22 23.58 2.02 -14.14
CA SER A 22 23.42 0.72 -14.80
C SER A 22 23.34 -0.38 -13.75
N VAL A 23 22.44 -1.34 -13.97
CA VAL A 23 22.29 -2.54 -13.13
C VAL A 23 22.71 -3.74 -13.96
N ASP A 24 23.70 -4.49 -13.48
CA ASP A 24 24.08 -5.77 -14.03
C ASP A 24 23.07 -6.83 -13.58
N THR A 25 22.10 -7.13 -14.45
CA THR A 25 21.00 -8.05 -14.13
C THR A 25 21.44 -9.51 -14.07
N ASP A 26 22.53 -9.86 -14.74
CA ASP A 26 23.08 -11.22 -14.74
C ASP A 26 23.78 -11.50 -13.40
N GLU A 27 24.56 -10.52 -12.92
CA GLU A 27 25.13 -10.57 -11.59
C GLU A 27 24.06 -10.61 -10.50
N VAL A 28 23.00 -9.81 -10.63
CA VAL A 28 21.85 -9.86 -9.71
C VAL A 28 21.21 -11.25 -9.70
N ALA A 29 20.93 -11.84 -10.88
CA ALA A 29 20.34 -13.18 -10.97
C ALA A 29 21.24 -14.26 -10.35
N ARG A 30 22.57 -14.15 -10.50
CA ARG A 30 23.55 -15.05 -9.89
C ARG A 30 23.54 -14.96 -8.36
N LEU A 31 23.52 -13.74 -7.81
CA LEU A 31 23.44 -13.52 -6.35
C LEU A 31 22.10 -13.99 -5.78
N MET A 32 20.99 -13.76 -6.50
CA MET A 32 19.68 -14.28 -6.13
C MET A 32 19.65 -15.80 -6.08
N LEU A 33 20.23 -16.48 -7.06
CA LEU A 33 20.32 -17.93 -7.09
C LEU A 33 21.10 -18.44 -5.87
N ALA A 34 22.28 -17.87 -5.60
CA ALA A 34 23.09 -18.25 -4.44
C ALA A 34 22.30 -18.12 -3.12
N ALA A 35 21.64 -16.98 -2.90
CA ALA A 35 20.83 -16.74 -1.70
C ALA A 35 19.64 -17.70 -1.58
N HIS A 36 18.99 -18.04 -2.71
CA HIS A 36 17.91 -19.02 -2.74
C HIS A 36 18.38 -20.43 -2.37
N LEU A 37 19.52 -20.88 -2.92
CA LEU A 37 20.09 -22.20 -2.66
C LEU A 37 20.53 -22.32 -1.19
N GLU A 38 21.18 -21.29 -0.64
CA GLU A 38 21.55 -21.25 0.78
C GLU A 38 20.32 -21.36 1.70
N ARG A 39 19.25 -20.63 1.38
CA ARG A 39 18.03 -20.61 2.19
C ARG A 39 17.28 -21.94 2.19
N THR A 40 17.26 -22.63 1.06
CA THR A 40 16.43 -23.83 0.84
C THR A 40 17.21 -25.13 0.99
N GLY A 41 18.55 -25.09 0.91
CA GLY A 41 19.41 -26.26 0.89
C GLY A 41 19.28 -27.10 -0.39
N THR A 42 18.62 -26.59 -1.44
CA THR A 42 18.49 -27.31 -2.70
C THR A 42 19.84 -27.34 -3.43
N PRO A 43 20.20 -28.45 -4.12
CA PRO A 43 21.37 -28.49 -4.97
C PRO A 43 21.31 -27.46 -6.10
N GLU A 44 22.48 -27.01 -6.58
CA GLU A 44 22.57 -26.08 -7.70
C GLU A 44 21.95 -26.69 -8.98
N PRO A 45 20.97 -26.03 -9.62
CA PRO A 45 20.38 -26.48 -10.86
C PRO A 45 21.33 -26.28 -12.05
N GLY A 46 21.13 -27.06 -13.11
CA GLY A 46 21.84 -26.86 -14.38
C GLY A 46 21.54 -25.48 -14.99
N PRO A 47 22.47 -24.85 -15.74
CA PRO A 47 22.29 -23.51 -16.28
C PRO A 47 21.07 -23.35 -17.19
N ASP A 48 20.68 -24.41 -17.90
CA ASP A 48 19.52 -24.47 -18.80
C ASP A 48 18.16 -24.41 -18.07
N ARG A 49 18.18 -24.70 -16.77
CA ARG A 49 16.99 -24.72 -15.89
C ARG A 49 16.77 -23.39 -15.18
N VAL A 50 17.70 -22.45 -15.28
CA VAL A 50 17.65 -21.13 -14.65
C VAL A 50 17.34 -20.08 -15.70
N ARG A 51 16.33 -19.25 -15.44
CA ARG A 51 15.99 -18.10 -16.28
C ARG A 51 15.78 -16.88 -15.42
N SER A 52 16.10 -15.71 -15.97
CA SER A 52 15.78 -14.43 -15.36
C SER A 52 14.92 -13.58 -16.30
N ALA A 53 14.07 -12.74 -15.71
CA ALA A 53 13.30 -11.73 -16.42
C ALA A 53 13.41 -10.40 -15.68
N THR A 54 13.58 -9.31 -16.41
CA THR A 54 13.77 -7.98 -15.85
C THR A 54 12.68 -7.03 -16.33
N TRP A 55 12.19 -6.17 -15.44
CA TRP A 55 11.31 -5.08 -15.81
C TRP A 55 11.54 -3.85 -14.94
N THR A 56 11.34 -2.69 -15.54
CA THR A 56 11.31 -1.39 -14.84
C THR A 56 9.93 -0.80 -15.08
N PRO A 57 9.09 -0.65 -14.04
CA PRO A 57 7.77 -0.05 -14.20
C PRO A 57 7.85 1.31 -14.88
N ALA A 58 6.99 1.53 -15.87
CA ALA A 58 6.80 2.84 -16.48
C ALA A 58 6.10 3.74 -15.46
N GLY A 59 6.79 4.73 -14.92
CA GLY A 59 6.25 5.62 -13.90
C GLY A 59 6.60 7.07 -14.18
N ALA A 60 5.75 7.99 -13.71
CA ALA A 60 6.01 9.43 -13.71
C ALA A 60 7.16 9.83 -12.76
N ARG A 61 7.70 8.87 -12.01
CA ARG A 61 8.83 9.06 -11.09
C ARG A 61 10.10 9.41 -11.89
N LYS A 62 10.57 10.64 -11.72
CA LYS A 62 11.86 11.11 -12.25
C LYS A 62 13.05 10.76 -11.35
N VAL A 63 12.78 10.34 -10.12
CA VAL A 63 13.73 9.94 -9.08
C VAL A 63 13.22 8.66 -8.40
N ARG A 64 14.11 7.87 -7.77
CA ARG A 64 13.80 6.60 -7.08
C ARG A 64 13.13 5.58 -7.99
N ARG A 65 13.58 5.51 -9.24
CA ARG A 65 13.20 4.43 -10.16
C ARG A 65 13.87 3.14 -9.69
N ARG A 66 13.22 2.01 -9.96
CA ARG A 66 13.69 0.68 -9.54
C ARG A 66 13.51 -0.29 -10.69
N THR A 67 14.50 -1.16 -10.86
CA THR A 67 14.39 -2.32 -11.71
C THR A 67 14.13 -3.54 -10.85
N PHE A 68 13.37 -4.47 -11.39
CA PHE A 68 13.04 -5.72 -10.75
C PHE A 68 13.59 -6.86 -11.59
N VAL A 69 14.18 -7.85 -10.93
CA VAL A 69 14.70 -9.06 -11.56
C VAL A 69 13.98 -10.25 -10.94
N ARG A 70 13.28 -11.04 -11.74
CA ARG A 70 12.66 -12.31 -11.33
C ARG A 70 13.59 -13.45 -11.69
N LEU A 71 13.76 -14.39 -10.77
CA LEU A 71 14.49 -15.63 -10.96
C LEU A 71 13.49 -16.79 -11.05
N ASP A 72 13.60 -17.57 -12.12
CA ASP A 72 12.82 -18.77 -12.37
C ASP A 72 13.76 -20.00 -12.36
N ILE A 73 13.37 -21.06 -11.64
CA ILE A 73 14.03 -22.37 -11.64
C ILE A 73 13.00 -23.39 -12.13
N ASP A 74 13.36 -24.20 -13.13
CA ASP A 74 12.44 -25.18 -13.75
C ASP A 74 11.15 -24.55 -14.31
N GLY A 75 11.24 -23.30 -14.76
CA GLY A 75 10.08 -22.54 -15.24
C GLY A 75 9.13 -22.05 -14.14
N ALA A 76 9.48 -22.23 -12.86
CA ALA A 76 8.73 -21.70 -11.72
C ALA A 76 9.44 -20.48 -11.13
N PRO A 77 8.76 -19.34 -10.94
CA PRO A 77 9.32 -18.19 -10.23
C PRO A 77 9.61 -18.50 -8.77
N VAL A 78 10.84 -18.26 -8.32
CA VAL A 78 11.28 -18.56 -6.94
C VAL A 78 11.68 -17.33 -6.14
N ALA A 79 12.21 -16.30 -6.81
CA ALA A 79 12.70 -15.09 -6.15
C ALA A 79 12.51 -13.85 -7.02
N VAL A 80 12.45 -12.69 -6.38
CA VAL A 80 12.45 -11.37 -7.02
C VAL A 80 13.47 -10.49 -6.31
N ALA A 81 14.31 -9.78 -7.06
CA ALA A 81 15.11 -8.68 -6.55
C ALA A 81 14.46 -7.35 -6.90
N LYS A 82 14.51 -6.42 -5.96
CA LYS A 82 14.13 -5.02 -6.11
C LYS A 82 15.40 -4.20 -5.98
N VAL A 83 15.81 -3.57 -7.07
CA VAL A 83 17.12 -2.93 -7.21
C VAL A 83 16.91 -1.46 -7.58
N PRO A 84 17.45 -0.50 -6.82
CA PRO A 84 17.27 0.90 -7.16
C PRO A 84 18.00 1.22 -8.48
N LEU A 85 17.56 2.24 -9.20
CA LEU A 85 18.28 2.87 -10.30
C LEU A 85 18.89 4.22 -9.87
N SER A 86 18.32 4.81 -8.82
CA SER A 86 18.87 5.93 -8.06
C SER A 86 20.10 5.54 -7.24
N VAL A 87 20.97 6.51 -6.96
CA VAL A 87 22.15 6.31 -6.10
C VAL A 87 21.73 6.16 -4.64
N THR A 88 20.66 6.85 -4.23
CA THR A 88 20.09 6.77 -2.89
C THR A 88 18.60 6.47 -2.93
N ASP A 89 18.18 5.39 -2.26
CA ASP A 89 16.76 5.05 -2.09
C ASP A 89 16.51 4.59 -0.64
N PRO A 90 16.29 5.52 0.31
CA PRO A 90 16.12 5.20 1.72
C PRO A 90 14.87 4.36 2.00
N LYS A 91 13.84 4.44 1.14
CA LYS A 91 12.62 3.62 1.27
C LYS A 91 12.91 2.14 1.08
N LEU A 92 13.77 1.81 0.13
CA LEU A 92 14.10 0.42 -0.17
C LEU A 92 14.95 -0.23 0.93
N ALA A 93 15.91 0.51 1.50
CA ALA A 93 16.66 0.05 2.66
C ALA A 93 15.73 -0.19 3.87
N ARG A 94 14.79 0.73 4.11
CA ARG A 94 13.79 0.61 5.17
C ARG A 94 12.89 -0.62 4.98
N GLU A 95 12.44 -0.89 3.77
CA GLU A 95 11.60 -2.06 3.47
C GLU A 95 12.31 -3.37 3.83
N LEU A 96 13.60 -3.52 3.49
CA LEU A 96 14.38 -4.69 3.88
C LEU A 96 14.45 -4.87 5.40
N GLU A 97 14.67 -3.79 6.15
CA GLU A 97 14.68 -3.83 7.62
C GLU A 97 13.33 -4.30 8.18
N VAL A 98 12.23 -3.76 7.64
CA VAL A 98 10.86 -4.12 8.05
C VAL A 98 10.61 -5.61 7.79
N LEU A 99 10.88 -6.08 6.56
CA LEU A 99 10.66 -7.48 6.19
C LEU A 99 11.51 -8.45 7.03
N ARG A 100 12.74 -8.06 7.39
CA ARG A 100 13.61 -8.85 8.30
C ARG A 100 13.12 -8.84 9.75
N GLY A 101 12.42 -7.78 10.16
CA GLY A 101 11.86 -7.65 11.50
C GLY A 101 10.57 -8.47 11.72
N PHE A 102 9.95 -8.97 10.66
CA PHE A 102 8.75 -9.78 10.77
C PHE A 102 9.03 -11.18 11.34
N PRO A 103 8.15 -11.69 12.22
CA PRO A 103 8.29 -13.04 12.75
C PRO A 103 8.07 -14.10 11.66
N ALA A 104 8.57 -15.31 11.89
CA ALA A 104 8.26 -16.47 11.05
C ALA A 104 7.06 -17.25 11.63
N PRO A 105 6.08 -17.67 10.82
CA PRO A 105 5.93 -17.38 9.38
C PRO A 105 5.63 -15.90 9.13
N ALA A 106 6.08 -15.39 7.98
CA ALA A 106 5.93 -13.98 7.62
C ALA A 106 4.44 -13.56 7.67
N PRO A 107 4.11 -12.44 8.34
CA PRO A 107 2.73 -11.98 8.45
C PRO A 107 2.19 -11.63 7.06
N LEU A 108 0.88 -11.75 6.89
CA LEU A 108 0.18 -11.32 5.66
C LEU A 108 0.58 -12.09 4.39
N GLY A 109 1.32 -13.18 4.52
CA GLY A 109 1.97 -13.83 3.38
C GLY A 109 2.97 -12.91 2.66
N SER A 110 3.60 -11.99 3.40
CA SER A 110 4.59 -11.05 2.86
C SER A 110 5.82 -11.77 2.29
N PRO A 111 6.60 -11.13 1.40
CA PRO A 111 7.78 -11.78 0.86
C PRO A 111 8.83 -11.95 1.95
N VAL A 112 9.53 -13.08 1.93
CA VAL A 112 10.64 -13.35 2.85
C VAL A 112 11.92 -12.80 2.24
N PRO A 113 12.66 -11.91 2.92
CA PRO A 113 13.93 -11.41 2.41
C PRO A 113 14.95 -12.55 2.37
N LEU A 114 15.64 -12.68 1.24
CA LEU A 114 16.69 -13.68 1.04
C LEU A 114 18.05 -13.07 1.36
N ASP A 115 18.38 -11.91 0.78
CA ASP A 115 19.64 -11.21 1.01
C ASP A 115 19.60 -9.74 0.55
N ALA A 116 20.56 -8.93 0.97
CA ALA A 116 20.76 -7.55 0.51
C ALA A 116 21.57 -7.51 -0.80
N LEU A 117 21.30 -6.52 -1.67
CA LEU A 117 21.94 -6.39 -2.99
C LEU A 117 22.19 -4.93 -3.36
N CYS A 118 23.43 -4.44 -3.33
CA CYS A 118 23.82 -3.14 -3.92
C CYS A 118 22.78 -2.00 -3.75
N GLY A 119 22.33 -1.75 -2.51
CA GLY A 119 21.32 -0.73 -2.18
C GLY A 119 19.84 -1.16 -2.31
N GLY A 120 19.58 -2.35 -2.83
CA GLY A 120 18.30 -3.06 -2.82
C GLY A 120 18.39 -4.42 -2.13
N PHE A 121 17.51 -5.35 -2.49
CA PHE A 121 17.48 -6.68 -1.87
C PHE A 121 16.75 -7.71 -2.74
N THR A 122 16.97 -8.98 -2.42
CA THR A 122 16.27 -10.14 -2.98
C THR A 122 15.32 -10.73 -1.95
N MET A 123 14.18 -11.23 -2.42
CA MET A 123 13.12 -11.80 -1.62
C MET A 123 12.43 -12.95 -2.35
N THR A 124 11.69 -13.79 -1.62
CA THR A 124 10.91 -14.88 -2.23
C THR A 124 9.84 -14.33 -3.17
N HIS A 125 9.63 -15.01 -4.30
CA HIS A 125 8.54 -14.68 -5.20
C HIS A 125 7.18 -14.97 -4.54
N LEU A 126 6.25 -14.01 -4.61
CA LEU A 126 4.87 -14.20 -4.18
C LEU A 126 4.02 -14.67 -5.36
N PRO A 127 3.30 -15.80 -5.26
CA PRO A 127 2.41 -16.24 -6.34
C PRO A 127 1.13 -15.40 -6.43
N GLY A 128 0.36 -15.65 -7.50
CA GLY A 128 -0.90 -14.96 -7.79
C GLY A 128 -0.75 -13.86 -8.84
N VAL A 129 -1.81 -13.09 -9.05
CA VAL A 129 -1.83 -11.89 -9.90
C VAL A 129 -2.07 -10.65 -9.04
N ASP A 130 -1.70 -9.47 -9.53
CA ASP A 130 -2.01 -8.23 -8.82
C ASP A 130 -3.53 -8.08 -8.65
N LEU A 131 -3.97 -7.57 -7.49
CA LEU A 131 -5.39 -7.47 -7.15
C LEU A 131 -6.21 -6.73 -8.21
N PRO A 132 -5.74 -5.65 -8.87
CA PRO A 132 -6.49 -5.01 -9.96
C PRO A 132 -6.80 -5.97 -11.11
N THR A 133 -5.89 -6.90 -11.42
CA THR A 133 -6.11 -7.91 -12.48
C THR A 133 -7.17 -8.92 -12.04
N ALA A 134 -7.13 -9.36 -10.79
CA ALA A 134 -8.15 -10.27 -10.24
C ALA A 134 -9.53 -9.60 -10.20
N VAL A 135 -9.59 -8.33 -9.77
CA VAL A 135 -10.80 -7.51 -9.68
C VAL A 135 -11.43 -7.27 -11.06
N ALA A 136 -10.62 -6.90 -12.06
CA ALA A 136 -11.10 -6.68 -13.42
C ALA A 136 -11.70 -7.94 -14.07
N GLY A 137 -11.36 -9.14 -13.56
CA GLY A 137 -11.92 -10.42 -14.00
C GLY A 137 -13.24 -10.80 -13.31
N THR A 138 -13.76 -9.98 -12.39
CA THR A 138 -15.01 -10.28 -11.65
C THR A 138 -16.23 -9.70 -12.36
N ASP A 139 -17.35 -10.42 -12.30
CA ASP A 139 -18.59 -10.11 -13.02
C ASP A 139 -19.75 -9.67 -12.11
N GLY A 140 -19.50 -9.53 -10.80
CA GLY A 140 -20.52 -9.11 -9.86
C GLY A 140 -20.06 -9.09 -8.39
N PRO A 141 -20.96 -8.70 -7.47
CA PRO A 141 -20.62 -8.42 -6.08
C PRO A 141 -20.05 -9.63 -5.33
N ALA A 142 -20.60 -10.83 -5.57
CA ALA A 142 -20.13 -12.04 -4.91
C ALA A 142 -18.71 -12.43 -5.34
N ALA A 143 -18.42 -12.37 -6.63
CA ALA A 143 -17.08 -12.66 -7.18
C ALA A 143 -16.06 -11.62 -6.71
N LEU A 144 -16.42 -10.33 -6.70
CA LEU A 144 -15.55 -9.29 -6.17
C LEU A 144 -15.27 -9.50 -4.68
N TRP A 145 -16.30 -9.80 -3.89
CA TRP A 145 -16.12 -10.06 -2.46
C TRP A 145 -15.22 -11.28 -2.20
N GLN A 146 -15.35 -12.35 -2.98
CA GLN A 146 -14.46 -13.51 -2.87
C GLN A 146 -12.98 -13.16 -3.09
N VAL A 147 -12.70 -12.20 -3.97
CA VAL A 147 -11.33 -11.72 -4.25
C VAL A 147 -10.85 -10.74 -3.16
N LEU A 148 -11.70 -9.83 -2.70
CA LEU A 148 -11.33 -8.77 -1.75
C LEU A 148 -11.26 -9.24 -0.30
N ARG A 149 -12.13 -10.16 0.11
CA ARG A 149 -12.19 -10.67 1.48
C ARG A 149 -10.82 -11.09 2.04
N PRO A 150 -10.04 -11.97 1.38
CA PRO A 150 -8.74 -12.37 1.93
C PRO A 150 -7.77 -11.19 2.06
N ALA A 151 -7.86 -10.18 1.19
CA ALA A 151 -7.05 -8.98 1.32
C ALA A 151 -7.44 -8.18 2.58
N VAL A 152 -8.73 -7.96 2.81
CA VAL A 152 -9.25 -7.30 4.02
C VAL A 152 -8.85 -8.07 5.29
N GLU A 153 -8.91 -9.41 5.26
CA GLU A 153 -8.47 -10.27 6.36
C GLU A 153 -6.96 -10.10 6.64
N ARG A 154 -6.10 -9.98 5.61
CA ARG A 154 -4.67 -9.65 5.81
C ARG A 154 -4.48 -8.28 6.44
N VAL A 155 -5.24 -7.26 6.01
CA VAL A 155 -5.14 -5.93 6.62
C VAL A 155 -5.50 -5.98 8.11
N ALA A 156 -6.58 -6.65 8.46
CA ALA A 156 -6.96 -6.83 9.86
C ALA A 156 -5.91 -7.62 10.65
N GLU A 157 -5.34 -8.69 10.07
CA GLU A 157 -4.25 -9.47 10.68
C GLU A 157 -3.04 -8.59 11.03
N LEU A 158 -2.64 -7.68 10.14
CA LEU A 158 -1.54 -6.74 10.39
C LEU A 158 -1.84 -5.87 11.61
N HIS A 159 -3.03 -5.28 11.64
CA HIS A 159 -3.42 -4.34 12.66
C HIS A 159 -3.61 -5.00 14.03
N LEU A 160 -3.91 -6.29 14.06
CA LEU A 160 -4.04 -7.07 15.29
C LEU A 160 -2.70 -7.68 15.75
N SER A 161 -1.68 -7.74 14.87
CA SER A 161 -0.38 -8.35 15.18
C SER A 161 0.43 -7.60 16.24
N GLY A 162 0.18 -6.31 16.44
CA GLY A 162 0.93 -5.45 17.37
C GLY A 162 0.68 -5.72 18.86
N GLY A 163 -0.17 -6.68 19.21
CA GLY A 163 -0.52 -6.98 20.61
C GLY A 163 -1.24 -5.84 21.34
N THR A 164 -1.74 -4.84 20.60
CA THR A 164 -2.48 -3.69 21.11
C THR A 164 -3.95 -4.00 21.41
N SER A 165 -4.40 -5.23 21.17
CA SER A 165 -5.74 -5.71 21.51
C SER A 165 -6.07 -5.44 22.98
N GLY A 166 -6.90 -4.42 23.23
CA GLY A 166 -7.33 -4.00 24.57
C GLY A 166 -6.66 -2.76 25.14
N ARG A 167 -5.67 -2.16 24.46
CA ARG A 167 -5.13 -0.85 24.86
C ARG A 167 -6.05 0.24 24.33
N VAL A 168 -6.67 1.00 25.24
CA VAL A 168 -7.49 2.16 24.88
C VAL A 168 -6.57 3.25 24.35
N THR A 169 -6.70 3.58 23.06
CA THR A 169 -6.11 4.77 22.45
C THR A 169 -6.79 6.02 23.02
N THR A 170 -6.00 6.99 23.48
CA THR A 170 -6.54 8.32 23.81
C THR A 170 -6.60 9.21 22.57
N ALA A 171 -7.50 10.20 22.57
CA ALA A 171 -7.60 11.16 21.46
C ALA A 171 -6.27 11.88 21.19
N ASP A 172 -5.53 12.25 22.23
CA ASP A 172 -4.23 12.92 22.11
C ASP A 172 -3.20 12.02 21.42
N GLN A 173 -3.16 10.72 21.76
CA GLN A 173 -2.27 9.75 21.10
C GLN A 173 -2.61 9.57 19.62
N ALA A 174 -3.91 9.55 19.29
CA ALA A 174 -4.35 9.43 17.92
C ALA A 174 -3.97 10.67 17.10
N LEU A 175 -4.16 11.87 17.65
CA LEU A 175 -3.77 13.12 17.00
C LEU A 175 -2.24 13.27 16.86
N GLU A 176 -1.48 12.89 17.88
CA GLU A 176 0.00 12.86 17.81
C GLU A 176 0.47 11.89 16.72
N THR A 177 -0.15 10.71 16.63
CA THR A 177 0.16 9.73 15.58
C THR A 177 -0.23 10.27 14.20
N ALA A 178 -1.38 10.92 14.07
CA ALA A 178 -1.88 11.51 12.83
C ALA A 178 -0.97 12.65 12.31
N ALA A 179 -0.42 13.47 13.22
CA ALA A 179 0.52 14.54 12.89
C ALA A 179 1.84 14.04 12.29
N ALA A 180 2.16 12.74 12.42
CA ALA A 180 3.30 12.11 11.75
C ALA A 180 3.01 11.73 10.29
N TYR A 181 1.77 11.89 9.82
CA TYR A 181 1.35 11.68 8.43
C TYR A 181 1.15 13.01 7.71
N VAL A 182 0.34 13.90 8.30
CA VAL A 182 -0.10 15.14 7.67
C VAL A 182 0.14 16.32 8.61
N ARG A 183 0.40 17.50 8.06
CA ARG A 183 0.68 18.71 8.86
C ARG A 183 -0.53 19.14 9.69
N GLU A 184 -1.72 19.06 9.11
CA GLU A 184 -2.99 19.48 9.71
C GLU A 184 -3.97 18.30 9.66
N PRO A 185 -4.01 17.47 10.72
CA PRO A 185 -4.76 16.21 10.68
C PRO A 185 -6.27 16.37 10.89
N GLU A 186 -6.72 17.47 11.50
CA GLU A 186 -8.14 17.74 11.73
C GLU A 186 -8.74 18.60 10.60
N PHE A 187 -9.95 18.25 10.19
CA PHE A 187 -10.64 18.87 9.06
C PHE A 187 -11.70 19.89 9.50
N GLY A 188 -11.94 20.02 10.81
CA GLY A 188 -12.99 20.90 11.36
C GLY A 188 -14.40 20.34 11.15
N VAL A 189 -14.51 19.07 10.80
CA VAL A 189 -15.77 18.37 10.52
C VAL A 189 -15.92 17.22 11.49
N ARG A 190 -16.97 17.30 12.33
CA ARG A 190 -17.19 16.43 13.49
C ARG A 190 -16.98 14.93 13.21
N HIS A 191 -17.52 14.40 12.12
CA HIS A 191 -17.47 12.96 11.86
C HIS A 191 -16.05 12.47 11.56
N ALA A 192 -15.28 13.22 10.75
CA ALA A 192 -13.89 12.91 10.40
C ALA A 192 -12.97 13.09 11.61
N ASP A 193 -13.12 14.19 12.36
CA ASP A 193 -12.28 14.46 13.54
C ASP A 193 -12.56 13.46 14.67
N GLU A 194 -13.82 13.09 14.91
CA GLU A 194 -14.16 12.04 15.88
C GLU A 194 -13.63 10.66 15.45
N ALA A 195 -13.67 10.34 14.15
CA ALA A 195 -13.10 9.09 13.63
C ALA A 195 -11.59 9.04 13.85
N LEU A 196 -10.88 10.14 13.60
CA LEU A 196 -9.45 10.24 13.85
C LEU A 196 -9.13 10.10 15.34
N ARG A 197 -9.83 10.84 16.21
CA ARG A 197 -9.63 10.81 17.67
C ARG A 197 -9.93 9.45 18.31
N THR A 198 -10.69 8.59 17.64
CA THR A 198 -11.05 7.24 18.12
C THR A 198 -10.41 6.12 17.32
N ALA A 199 -9.50 6.45 16.40
CA ALA A 199 -8.89 5.47 15.52
C ALA A 199 -8.06 4.44 16.28
N LEU A 200 -8.10 3.20 15.80
CA LEU A 200 -7.18 2.16 16.26
C LEU A 200 -5.73 2.53 15.89
N LEU A 201 -4.84 2.51 16.89
CA LEU A 201 -3.40 2.63 16.66
C LEU A 201 -2.75 1.25 16.63
N ALA A 202 -2.15 0.92 15.49
CA ALA A 202 -1.59 -0.39 15.23
C ALA A 202 -0.47 -0.32 14.18
N PRO A 203 0.27 -1.41 13.93
CA PRO A 203 1.14 -1.49 12.75
C PRO A 203 0.35 -1.18 11.48
N THR A 204 0.92 -0.42 10.55
CA THR A 204 0.29 -0.07 9.27
C THR A 204 1.25 -0.30 8.13
N HIS A 205 0.72 -0.69 6.97
CA HIS A 205 1.44 -0.71 5.70
C HIS A 205 1.70 0.72 5.20
N GLY A 206 0.75 1.65 5.39
CA GLY A 206 0.93 3.09 5.19
C GLY A 206 0.61 3.61 3.78
N ASP A 207 0.78 2.80 2.73
CA ASP A 207 0.35 3.10 1.35
C ASP A 207 -0.33 1.86 0.73
N LEU A 208 -1.28 1.24 1.45
CA LEU A 208 -1.89 -0.01 0.99
C LEU A 208 -3.01 0.22 -0.02
N GLY A 209 -2.70 0.16 -1.31
CA GLY A 209 -3.68 0.05 -2.39
C GLY A 209 -3.80 -1.39 -2.93
N PRO A 210 -4.68 -1.65 -3.90
CA PRO A 210 -4.83 -2.97 -4.51
C PRO A 210 -3.56 -3.40 -5.24
N TRP A 211 -2.74 -2.46 -5.73
CA TRP A 211 -1.44 -2.77 -6.35
C TRP A 211 -0.41 -3.37 -5.40
N ASN A 212 -0.60 -3.23 -4.08
CA ASN A 212 0.24 -3.84 -3.06
C ASN A 212 -0.19 -5.26 -2.68
N VAL A 213 -1.21 -5.80 -3.35
CA VAL A 213 -1.81 -7.09 -3.01
C VAL A 213 -1.76 -8.02 -4.21
N ARG A 214 -1.32 -9.25 -3.97
CA ARG A 214 -1.42 -10.36 -4.94
C ARG A 214 -2.48 -11.35 -4.48
N TYR A 215 -3.41 -11.66 -5.39
CA TYR A 215 -4.45 -12.67 -5.19
C TYR A 215 -4.08 -13.95 -5.93
N ASP A 216 -4.13 -15.09 -5.24
CA ASP A 216 -3.91 -16.40 -5.84
C ASP A 216 -5.20 -17.21 -5.85
N ALA A 217 -5.80 -17.34 -7.03
CA ALA A 217 -7.05 -18.07 -7.21
C ALA A 217 -6.94 -19.57 -6.89
N ARG A 218 -5.73 -20.15 -6.86
CA ARG A 218 -5.53 -21.59 -6.61
C ARG A 218 -5.83 -21.96 -5.17
N ASP A 219 -5.52 -21.08 -4.24
CA ASP A 219 -5.74 -21.26 -2.80
C ASP A 219 -6.68 -20.21 -2.19
N GLY A 220 -7.16 -19.25 -2.99
CA GLY A 220 -8.06 -18.19 -2.57
C GLY A 220 -7.42 -17.19 -1.60
N SER A 221 -6.09 -17.11 -1.57
CA SER A 221 -5.37 -16.26 -0.60
C SER A 221 -4.87 -14.95 -1.18
N ALA A 222 -4.70 -13.97 -0.30
CA ALA A 222 -4.05 -12.69 -0.59
C ALA A 222 -2.69 -12.59 0.11
N ARG A 223 -1.75 -11.93 -0.56
CA ARG A 223 -0.38 -11.67 -0.10
C ARG A 223 -0.05 -10.18 -0.29
N VAL A 224 0.59 -9.56 0.69
CA VAL A 224 0.89 -8.13 0.68
C VAL A 224 2.38 -7.88 0.39
N LEU A 225 2.69 -6.84 -0.38
CA LEU A 225 4.05 -6.44 -0.78
C LEU A 225 4.24 -4.92 -0.71
N ASP A 226 5.49 -4.45 -0.85
CA ASP A 226 5.88 -3.03 -0.89
C ASP A 226 5.68 -2.27 0.45
N PHE A 227 6.28 -2.78 1.54
CA PHE A 227 6.20 -2.22 2.91
C PHE A 227 7.07 -0.97 3.15
N GLU A 228 7.25 -0.13 2.14
CA GLU A 228 8.15 1.04 2.21
C GLU A 228 7.68 2.14 3.15
N ASP A 229 6.37 2.26 3.34
CA ASP A 229 5.74 3.25 4.21
C ASP A 229 5.25 2.61 5.53
N TYR A 230 5.74 1.40 5.85
CA TYR A 230 5.36 0.67 7.05
C TYR A 230 5.71 1.46 8.32
N ARG A 231 4.76 1.47 9.27
CA ARG A 231 4.93 2.05 10.60
C ARG A 231 4.50 1.01 11.64
N ALA A 232 5.27 0.90 12.71
CA ALA A 232 4.92 0.02 13.83
C ALA A 232 3.70 0.53 14.63
N THR A 233 3.45 1.83 14.57
CA THR A 233 2.28 2.49 15.16
C THR A 233 1.77 3.56 14.19
N GLY A 234 0.54 3.40 13.72
CA GLY A 234 -0.11 4.24 12.73
C GLY A 234 -1.63 4.24 12.88
N ILE A 235 -2.32 5.04 12.05
CA ILE A 235 -3.79 5.07 11.99
C ILE A 235 -4.27 3.87 11.17
N ALA A 236 -4.61 2.77 11.86
CA ALA A 236 -4.77 1.45 11.26
C ALA A 236 -5.73 1.42 10.06
N ALA A 237 -6.93 1.96 10.26
CA ALA A 237 -8.00 1.87 9.26
C ALA A 237 -7.70 2.60 7.93
N MET A 238 -6.65 3.42 7.85
CA MET A 238 -6.26 4.05 6.57
C MET A 238 -5.91 3.01 5.49
N ASP A 239 -5.31 1.88 5.88
CA ASP A 239 -4.89 0.84 4.93
C ASP A 239 -6.10 0.17 4.28
N VAL A 240 -7.13 -0.17 5.06
CA VAL A 240 -8.35 -0.80 4.50
C VAL A 240 -9.18 0.20 3.71
N VAL A 241 -9.24 1.46 4.14
CA VAL A 241 -9.94 2.52 3.42
C VAL A 241 -9.29 2.74 2.06
N ASN A 242 -7.96 2.88 2.03
CA ASN A 242 -7.24 3.05 0.77
C ASN A 242 -7.46 1.84 -0.13
N LEU A 243 -7.23 0.61 0.37
CA LEU A 243 -7.42 -0.63 -0.38
C LEU A 243 -8.81 -0.74 -1.02
N LEU A 244 -9.88 -0.57 -0.22
CA LEU A 244 -11.25 -0.75 -0.70
C LEU A 244 -11.67 0.36 -1.66
N VAL A 245 -11.35 1.62 -1.34
CA VAL A 245 -11.77 2.76 -2.18
C VAL A 245 -11.00 2.79 -3.50
N THR A 246 -9.69 2.57 -3.49
CA THR A 246 -8.89 2.54 -4.73
C THR A 246 -9.20 1.32 -5.61
N THR A 247 -9.81 0.26 -5.07
CA THR A 247 -10.34 -0.85 -5.88
C THR A 247 -11.43 -0.39 -6.85
N ALA A 248 -12.06 0.77 -6.63
CA ALA A 248 -12.98 1.36 -7.59
C ALA A 248 -12.34 1.61 -8.96
N LEU A 249 -11.03 1.88 -9.03
CA LEU A 249 -10.35 2.21 -10.28
C LEU A 249 -10.38 1.07 -11.31
N PRO A 250 -10.03 -0.19 -10.97
CA PRO A 250 -10.22 -1.31 -11.89
C PRO A 250 -11.69 -1.72 -12.10
N VAL A 251 -12.61 -1.36 -11.19
CA VAL A 251 -14.05 -1.63 -11.37
C VAL A 251 -14.70 -0.65 -12.35
N PHE A 252 -14.23 0.61 -12.37
CA PHE A 252 -14.74 1.67 -13.23
C PHE A 252 -13.63 2.20 -14.15
N PRO A 253 -13.08 1.38 -15.07
CA PRO A 253 -11.90 1.74 -15.86
C PRO A 253 -12.10 2.99 -16.74
N ASP A 254 -13.35 3.36 -17.03
CA ASP A 254 -13.73 4.51 -17.85
C ASP A 254 -13.73 5.85 -17.07
N TYR A 255 -13.37 5.84 -15.77
CA TYR A 255 -13.25 7.06 -14.97
C TYR A 255 -12.40 8.17 -15.61
N PRO A 256 -11.33 7.92 -16.40
CA PRO A 256 -10.57 8.99 -17.03
C PRO A 256 -11.40 9.80 -18.04
N GLU A 257 -12.44 9.20 -18.63
CA GLU A 257 -13.34 9.86 -19.58
C GLU A 257 -14.45 10.67 -18.89
N HIS A 258 -14.82 10.26 -17.67
CA HIS A 258 -15.93 10.86 -16.92
C HIS A 258 -15.51 11.80 -15.78
N GLY A 259 -14.27 11.70 -15.31
CA GLY A 259 -13.72 12.51 -14.22
C GLY A 259 -13.97 11.93 -12.81
N PHE A 260 -13.32 12.55 -11.82
CA PHE A 260 -13.31 12.04 -10.44
C PHE A 260 -14.60 12.28 -9.65
N ASP A 261 -15.39 13.30 -9.99
CA ASP A 261 -16.72 13.49 -9.41
C ASP A 261 -17.66 12.34 -9.77
N TRP A 262 -17.62 11.91 -11.04
CA TRP A 262 -18.37 10.75 -11.50
C TRP A 262 -17.90 9.49 -10.76
N LEU A 263 -16.59 9.28 -10.63
CA LEU A 263 -16.05 8.14 -9.88
C LEU A 263 -16.51 8.16 -8.42
N TYR A 264 -16.48 9.33 -7.75
CA TYR A 264 -16.98 9.48 -6.39
C TYR A 264 -18.45 9.07 -6.29
N ASP A 265 -19.29 9.55 -7.21
CA ASP A 265 -20.70 9.19 -7.25
C ASP A 265 -20.88 7.68 -7.52
N GLN A 266 -20.07 7.05 -8.37
CA GLN A 266 -20.12 5.59 -8.58
C GLN A 266 -19.76 4.79 -7.33
N VAL A 267 -18.81 5.28 -6.53
CA VAL A 267 -18.35 4.61 -5.31
C VAL A 267 -19.37 4.74 -4.18
N PHE A 268 -19.95 5.92 -4.01
CA PHE A 268 -20.70 6.25 -2.79
C PHE A 268 -22.19 6.54 -2.98
N ALA A 269 -22.60 7.00 -4.16
CA ALA A 269 -23.95 7.54 -4.38
C ALA A 269 -24.81 6.71 -5.34
N SER A 270 -24.20 6.00 -6.29
CA SER A 270 -24.92 5.24 -7.31
C SER A 270 -25.52 3.94 -6.75
N ASP A 271 -26.44 3.35 -7.51
CA ASP A 271 -26.98 2.01 -7.25
C ASP A 271 -26.08 0.89 -7.80
N HIS A 272 -24.83 1.21 -8.16
CA HIS A 272 -23.88 0.20 -8.61
C HIS A 272 -23.55 -0.78 -7.47
N TRP A 273 -23.46 -2.07 -7.81
CA TRP A 273 -23.26 -3.13 -6.82
C TRP A 273 -21.92 -3.01 -6.07
N PHE A 274 -20.92 -2.32 -6.63
CA PHE A 274 -19.64 -2.03 -5.96
C PHE A 274 -19.84 -1.40 -4.58
N ARG A 275 -20.81 -0.49 -4.45
CA ARG A 275 -21.14 0.16 -3.18
C ARG A 275 -21.49 -0.86 -2.08
N SER A 276 -22.22 -1.93 -2.43
CA SER A 276 -22.56 -3.00 -1.48
C SER A 276 -21.33 -3.81 -1.05
N VAL A 277 -20.37 -4.03 -1.96
CA VAL A 277 -19.12 -4.73 -1.65
C VAL A 277 -18.20 -3.86 -0.80
N LEU A 278 -18.15 -2.56 -1.05
CA LEU A 278 -17.45 -1.60 -0.20
C LEU A 278 -18.00 -1.64 1.23
N GLY A 279 -19.32 -1.57 1.39
CA GLY A 279 -19.97 -1.69 2.69
C GLY A 279 -19.64 -3.02 3.37
N GLN A 280 -19.78 -4.13 2.66
CA GLN A 280 -19.42 -5.46 3.17
C GLN A 280 -17.95 -5.56 3.63
N GLY A 281 -17.02 -4.94 2.90
CA GLY A 281 -15.60 -4.90 3.27
C GLY A 281 -15.33 -4.08 4.53
N LEU A 282 -15.97 -2.92 4.64
CA LEU A 282 -15.88 -2.05 5.83
C LEU A 282 -16.47 -2.76 7.06
N ASP A 283 -17.65 -3.36 6.92
CA ASP A 283 -18.30 -4.16 7.97
C ASP A 283 -17.43 -5.32 8.42
N HIS A 284 -16.85 -6.05 7.46
CA HIS A 284 -16.01 -7.20 7.77
C HIS A 284 -14.75 -6.80 8.53
N TYR A 285 -14.07 -5.74 8.09
CA TYR A 285 -12.90 -5.21 8.79
C TYR A 285 -13.26 -4.68 10.19
N ALA A 286 -14.35 -3.94 10.29
CA ALA A 286 -14.88 -3.40 11.54
C ALA A 286 -15.18 -4.53 12.54
N ALA A 287 -15.83 -5.61 12.08
CA ALA A 287 -16.11 -6.79 12.90
C ALA A 287 -14.83 -7.49 13.38
N LEU A 288 -13.80 -7.61 12.54
CA LEU A 288 -12.52 -8.21 12.92
C LEU A 288 -11.73 -7.36 13.92
N THR A 289 -11.79 -6.03 13.79
CA THR A 289 -10.98 -5.09 14.60
C THR A 289 -11.73 -4.48 15.79
N GLY A 290 -13.05 -4.70 15.90
CA GLY A 290 -13.91 -4.10 16.92
C GLY A 290 -14.19 -2.60 16.71
N GLN A 291 -13.87 -2.06 15.53
CA GLN A 291 -14.17 -0.66 15.18
C GLN A 291 -15.59 -0.52 14.63
N HIS A 292 -16.11 0.71 14.56
CA HIS A 292 -17.39 0.99 13.91
C HIS A 292 -17.17 1.21 12.41
N PRO A 293 -17.93 0.56 11.49
CA PRO A 293 -17.68 0.66 10.05
C PRO A 293 -17.74 2.11 9.52
N GLY A 294 -18.76 2.87 9.91
CA GLY A 294 -18.85 4.29 9.56
C GLY A 294 -17.69 5.16 10.05
N ARG A 295 -17.02 4.79 11.16
CA ARG A 295 -15.81 5.49 11.63
C ARG A 295 -14.58 5.09 10.84
N VAL A 296 -14.52 3.85 10.36
CA VAL A 296 -13.48 3.40 9.44
C VAL A 296 -13.57 4.24 8.16
N LEU A 297 -14.75 4.34 7.53
CA LEU A 297 -14.91 5.14 6.31
C LEU A 297 -14.70 6.65 6.54
N ASP A 298 -15.06 7.18 7.71
CA ASP A 298 -14.81 8.59 8.07
C ASP A 298 -13.32 8.97 8.13
N LEU A 299 -12.39 8.01 8.05
CA LEU A 299 -10.96 8.25 7.87
C LEU A 299 -10.56 8.49 6.40
N LEU A 300 -11.49 8.45 5.45
CA LEU A 300 -11.21 8.71 4.03
C LEU A 300 -10.55 10.08 3.79
N PRO A 301 -11.02 11.22 4.36
CA PRO A 301 -10.35 12.50 4.18
C PRO A 301 -8.90 12.47 4.64
N PHE A 302 -8.65 11.90 5.83
CA PHE A 302 -7.29 11.74 6.37
C PHE A 302 -6.41 10.87 5.46
N THR A 303 -6.93 9.75 5.00
CA THR A 303 -6.22 8.80 4.12
C THR A 303 -5.83 9.47 2.80
N CYS A 304 -6.77 10.18 2.16
CA CYS A 304 -6.51 10.90 0.93
C CYS A 304 -5.51 12.06 1.14
N GLN A 305 -5.63 12.83 2.22
CA GLN A 305 -4.70 13.92 2.53
C GLN A 305 -3.27 13.39 2.76
N TRP A 306 -3.12 12.28 3.49
CA TRP A 306 -1.83 11.61 3.63
C TRP A 306 -1.22 11.24 2.28
N LEU A 307 -1.99 10.61 1.39
CA LEU A 307 -1.49 10.18 0.09
C LEU A 307 -1.10 11.36 -0.80
N ILE A 308 -1.83 12.48 -0.73
CA ILE A 308 -1.46 13.73 -1.38
C ILE A 308 -0.11 14.22 -0.85
N GLU A 309 0.02 14.46 0.46
CA GLU A 309 1.25 14.98 1.06
C GLU A 309 2.45 14.05 0.83
N ARG A 310 2.24 12.74 0.92
CA ARG A 310 3.27 11.73 0.66
C ARG A 310 3.74 11.76 -0.78
N ILE A 311 2.82 11.84 -1.76
CA ILE A 311 3.17 11.86 -3.19
C ILE A 311 3.84 13.19 -3.57
N GLU A 312 3.38 14.32 -3.03
CA GLU A 312 3.98 15.64 -3.24
C GLU A 312 5.39 15.72 -2.62
N ALA A 313 5.60 15.11 -1.45
CA ALA A 313 6.93 14.99 -0.84
C ALA A 313 7.90 14.12 -1.67
N GLU A 314 7.40 13.29 -2.59
CA GLU A 314 8.20 12.57 -3.60
C GLU A 314 8.44 13.38 -4.88
N GLY A 315 8.01 14.65 -4.93
CA GLY A 315 8.16 15.52 -6.11
C GLY A 315 7.26 15.11 -7.28
N ARG A 316 6.16 14.39 -7.00
CA ARG A 316 5.22 13.90 -8.02
C ARG A 316 3.96 14.76 -8.03
N ASP A 317 3.40 14.95 -9.23
CA ASP A 317 2.14 15.65 -9.41
C ASP A 317 0.96 14.78 -8.95
N THR A 318 0.07 15.38 -8.16
CA THR A 318 -1.17 14.77 -7.63
C THR A 318 -2.42 15.23 -8.39
N SER A 319 -2.30 16.18 -9.32
CA SER A 319 -3.45 16.76 -10.05
C SER A 319 -4.27 15.73 -10.84
N GLY A 320 -3.61 14.66 -11.31
CA GLY A 320 -4.23 13.54 -12.01
C GLY A 320 -4.72 12.41 -11.10
N LEU A 321 -4.86 12.62 -9.79
CA LEU A 321 -5.30 11.62 -8.82
C LEU A 321 -6.63 12.02 -8.17
N PHE A 322 -7.47 11.04 -7.87
CA PHE A 322 -8.82 11.28 -7.33
C PHE A 322 -8.85 11.80 -5.89
N TYR A 323 -7.74 11.70 -5.15
CA TYR A 323 -7.69 11.93 -3.70
C TYR A 323 -8.25 13.31 -3.30
N ARG A 324 -7.89 14.37 -4.04
CA ARG A 324 -8.35 15.72 -3.71
C ARG A 324 -9.86 15.86 -3.87
N THR A 325 -10.40 15.41 -5.00
CA THR A 325 -11.85 15.37 -5.23
C THR A 325 -12.57 14.56 -4.15
N PHE A 326 -12.02 13.42 -3.74
CA PHE A 326 -12.63 12.59 -2.71
C PHE A 326 -12.64 13.26 -1.32
N VAL A 327 -11.57 13.97 -0.95
CA VAL A 327 -11.55 14.80 0.28
C VAL A 327 -12.65 15.86 0.22
N GLU A 328 -12.66 16.66 -0.84
CA GLU A 328 -13.59 17.79 -1.01
C GLU A 328 -15.05 17.32 -0.96
N ARG A 329 -15.39 16.28 -1.75
CA ARG A 329 -16.74 15.73 -1.83
C ARG A 329 -17.18 15.06 -0.54
N TYR A 330 -16.29 14.35 0.16
CA TYR A 330 -16.64 13.71 1.42
C TYR A 330 -16.90 14.72 2.54
N LEU A 331 -16.10 15.79 2.62
CA LEU A 331 -16.30 16.85 3.60
C LEU A 331 -17.56 17.68 3.31
N GLU A 332 -17.88 17.91 2.02
CA GLU A 332 -19.11 18.59 1.60
C GLU A 332 -20.36 17.73 1.83
N ARG A 333 -20.32 16.48 1.37
CA ARG A 333 -21.46 15.56 1.34
C ARG A 333 -21.01 14.16 1.70
N ARG A 334 -20.88 13.93 3.01
CA ARG A 334 -20.67 12.60 3.59
C ARG A 334 -21.70 11.59 3.04
N PRO A 335 -21.28 10.40 2.56
CA PRO A 335 -22.18 9.35 2.10
C PRO A 335 -23.21 8.94 3.18
N THR A 336 -24.46 8.74 2.79
CA THR A 336 -25.55 8.25 3.66
C THR A 336 -26.12 6.94 3.15
N ASP A 337 -26.56 6.08 4.06
CA ASP A 337 -27.13 4.78 3.73
C ASP A 337 -28.56 4.88 3.19
N HIS A 338 -28.91 3.94 2.31
CA HIS A 338 -30.23 3.81 1.68
C HIS A 338 -31.38 3.54 2.70
N HIS A 339 -31.09 3.41 3.99
CA HIS A 339 -32.09 3.18 5.05
C HIS A 339 -32.41 4.40 5.94
N GLY A 340 -31.90 5.60 5.65
CA GLY A 340 -32.23 6.81 6.42
C GLY A 340 -31.76 6.79 7.88
N SER A 341 -31.08 5.72 8.31
CA SER A 341 -30.23 5.70 9.48
C SER A 341 -28.82 6.01 9.00
N SER A 342 -28.17 6.97 9.65
CA SER A 342 -26.74 7.19 9.47
C SER A 342 -25.98 5.87 9.65
N HIS A 343 -25.17 5.52 8.64
CA HIS A 343 -23.96 4.68 8.62
C HIS A 343 -24.03 3.35 7.85
N VAL A 344 -23.09 3.24 6.88
CA VAL A 344 -22.36 2.02 6.48
C VAL A 344 -21.59 1.52 7.69
#